data_AF-A0AAV8GDL6-F1
#
_entry.id   AF-A0AAV8GDL6-F1
#
_cell.length_a   1.000
_cell.length_b   1.000
_cell.length_c   1.000
_cell.angle_alpha   90.00
_cell.angle_beta   90.00
_cell.angle_gamma   90.00
#
_symmetry.space_group_name_H-M   'P 1'
#
loop_
_entity.id
_entity.type
_entity.pdbx_description
1 polymer ?
#
loop_
_entity_poly.entity_id
_entity_poly.type
_entity_poly.pdbx_seq_one_letter_code
_entity_poly.pdbx_strand_id
1 'polypeptide(L)'
;MDISFLLVILQGFLLPLLKAQPGFLNLDCGGTIAYADDIGLRWIPDSNYLFGKRTNTSLTSNNETQYKTVRYFPADDRKYCYNLNVTTGLRYLVRATFLHGNFDRNSVYPKFNLSLGATYWDTITITDVTTPVTTEMVVLAQSPFLSVCLLASSSVRFISTIELRQFIGSMYYSEFERQYLMFMVARINFGALSNASVRYPDDPFDRIWESDSSRSANYQLVDVSPGTQKVATTKPVYVSWDEEPPMKVMQTAVVGNNGTLSYTIYLANNNFQRHASAYLYFAEIEDLNPNETRQFGARFPWGPTHLEVPVNVMENAGGKYRLYEPVFFDISLPLLTPLKFRQTNDSSRGPILNAFEIFKYNLINFGSLDSTAMDSLVSIYPQKEWAQEGGDPCSPIPWTWVQCNSDSQPRIISLKLSGKNLTGNIPQQLTNISGLVEL
;
A
#
# COMPACT_ATOMS: atom_id res chain seq x y z
N MET A 1 44.09 -44.16 -37.75
CA MET A 1 44.34 -42.88 -37.07
C MET A 1 42.99 -42.22 -36.90
N ASP A 2 42.40 -42.50 -35.74
CA ASP A 2 41.07 -42.10 -35.34
C ASP A 2 41.00 -40.59 -35.07
N ILE A 3 39.93 -39.95 -35.53
CA ILE A 3 39.55 -38.60 -35.08
C ILE A 3 38.11 -38.72 -34.57
N SER A 4 38.00 -39.00 -33.27
CA SER A 4 36.73 -38.92 -32.54
C SER A 4 36.35 -37.44 -32.38
N PHE A 5 35.24 -37.04 -33.00
CA PHE A 5 34.55 -35.78 -32.68
C PHE A 5 33.71 -36.00 -31.41
N LEU A 6 34.15 -35.41 -30.30
CA LEU A 6 33.36 -35.32 -29.07
C LEU A 6 32.37 -34.15 -29.19
N LEU A 7 31.09 -34.44 -29.39
CA LEU A 7 30.02 -33.46 -29.34
C LEU A 7 29.73 -33.15 -27.86
N VAL A 8 30.29 -32.07 -27.33
CA VAL A 8 29.93 -31.57 -25.98
C VAL A 8 28.62 -30.81 -26.11
N ILE A 9 27.51 -31.47 -25.79
CA ILE A 9 26.22 -30.82 -25.59
C ILE A 9 26.34 -30.01 -24.29
N LEU A 10 26.60 -28.70 -24.42
CA LEU A 10 26.48 -27.77 -23.31
C LEU A 10 24.98 -27.60 -23.02
N GLN A 11 24.43 -28.47 -22.17
CA GLN A 11 23.16 -28.20 -21.50
C GLN A 11 23.38 -26.99 -20.58
N GLY A 12 23.24 -25.80 -21.15
CA GLY A 12 23.10 -24.57 -20.39
C GLY A 12 21.84 -24.70 -19.55
N PHE A 13 22.00 -25.02 -18.27
CA PHE A 13 21.03 -24.65 -17.27
C PHE A 13 20.86 -23.13 -17.38
N LEU A 14 19.79 -22.69 -18.05
CA LEU A 14 19.21 -21.38 -17.80
C LEU A 14 18.77 -21.40 -16.33
N LEU A 15 19.69 -21.07 -15.42
CA LEU A 15 19.32 -20.46 -14.16
C LEU A 15 18.43 -19.28 -14.56
N PRO A 16 17.16 -19.21 -14.11
CA PRO A 16 16.37 -18.03 -14.35
C PRO A 16 17.19 -16.90 -13.72
N LEU A 17 17.65 -15.98 -14.57
CA LEU A 17 18.15 -14.71 -14.08
C LEU A 17 16.95 -14.11 -13.35
N LEU A 18 16.91 -14.25 -12.02
CA LEU A 18 15.99 -13.58 -11.11
C LEU A 18 16.25 -12.08 -11.25
N LYS A 19 15.78 -11.52 -12.36
CA LYS A 19 15.73 -10.08 -12.57
C LYS A 19 14.65 -9.59 -11.63
N ALA A 20 15.05 -8.74 -10.68
CA ALA A 20 14.11 -7.91 -9.96
C ALA A 20 13.13 -7.30 -10.98
N GLN A 21 11.83 -7.37 -10.69
CA GLN A 21 10.86 -6.73 -11.56
C GLN A 21 11.21 -5.24 -11.68
N PRO A 22 11.31 -4.70 -12.91
CA PRO A 22 11.67 -3.30 -13.10
C PRO A 22 10.73 -2.40 -12.29
N GLY A 23 11.29 -1.55 -11.43
CA GLY A 23 10.51 -0.62 -10.59
C GLY A 23 10.04 -1.19 -9.24
N PHE A 24 10.33 -2.45 -8.89
CA PHE A 24 10.03 -2.99 -7.57
C PHE A 24 11.20 -2.81 -6.60
N LEU A 25 10.87 -2.49 -5.35
CA LEU A 25 11.79 -2.51 -4.21
C LEU A 25 11.17 -3.32 -3.08
N ASN A 26 11.93 -4.24 -2.49
CA ASN A 26 11.53 -5.01 -1.32
C ASN A 26 12.63 -4.93 -0.27
N LEU A 27 12.38 -4.19 0.80
CA LEU A 27 13.29 -4.06 1.93
C LEU A 27 12.87 -5.03 3.05
N ASP A 28 13.77 -5.94 3.38
CA ASP A 28 13.69 -6.75 4.60
C ASP A 28 14.37 -5.95 5.73
N CYS A 29 13.55 -5.40 6.62
CA CYS A 29 14.03 -4.52 7.68
C CYS A 29 14.65 -5.34 8.82
N GLY A 30 15.93 -5.11 9.09
CA GLY A 30 16.69 -5.91 10.05
C GLY A 30 17.39 -7.12 9.42
N GLY A 31 17.06 -7.46 8.18
CA GLY A 31 17.76 -8.46 7.39
C GLY A 31 19.25 -8.13 7.18
N THR A 32 20.03 -9.16 6.85
CA THR A 32 21.48 -9.03 6.62
C THR A 32 21.92 -9.48 5.23
N ILE A 33 21.11 -10.30 4.56
CA ILE A 33 21.41 -10.89 3.26
C ILE A 33 20.25 -10.69 2.30
N ALA A 34 20.55 -10.54 1.02
CA ALA A 34 19.53 -10.52 -0.02
C ALA A 34 19.11 -11.96 -0.38
N TYR A 35 17.82 -12.16 -0.65
CA TYR A 35 17.26 -13.46 -1.02
C TYR A 35 16.09 -13.31 -1.99
N ALA A 36 15.63 -14.41 -2.57
CA ALA A 36 14.36 -14.49 -3.27
C ALA A 36 13.39 -15.29 -2.41
N ASP A 37 12.16 -14.83 -2.27
CA ASP A 37 11.12 -15.56 -1.55
C ASP A 37 10.44 -16.63 -2.43
N ASP A 38 9.49 -17.36 -1.84
CA ASP A 38 8.79 -18.47 -2.49
C ASP A 38 7.92 -18.03 -3.68
N ILE A 39 7.53 -16.75 -3.73
CA ILE A 39 6.78 -16.16 -4.85
C ILE A 39 7.70 -15.53 -5.89
N GLY A 40 9.02 -15.55 -5.69
CA GLY A 40 10.03 -15.08 -6.64
C GLY A 40 10.36 -13.59 -6.55
N LEU A 41 9.91 -12.89 -5.50
CA LEU A 41 10.31 -11.50 -5.24
C LEU A 41 11.69 -11.46 -4.60
N ARG A 42 12.54 -10.54 -5.08
CA ARG A 42 13.87 -10.32 -4.53
C ARG A 42 13.82 -9.31 -3.39
N TRP A 43 14.24 -9.74 -2.21
CA TRP A 43 14.38 -8.95 -0.99
C TRP A 43 15.82 -8.50 -0.79
N ILE A 44 16.02 -7.26 -0.37
CA ILE A 44 17.32 -6.71 -0.01
C ILE A 44 17.30 -6.20 1.43
N PRO A 45 18.42 -6.29 2.16
CA PRO A 45 18.48 -5.82 3.54
C PRO A 45 18.52 -4.28 3.59
N ASP A 46 17.96 -3.71 4.65
CA ASP A 46 18.02 -2.27 4.95
C ASP A 46 19.37 -1.82 5.57
N SER A 47 20.47 -2.47 5.20
CA SER A 47 21.78 -2.27 5.83
C SER A 47 22.40 -0.89 5.60
N ASN A 48 21.92 -0.14 4.62
CA ASN A 48 22.38 1.23 4.34
C ASN A 48 21.89 2.25 5.39
N TYR A 49 20.92 1.88 6.23
CA TYR A 49 20.37 2.73 7.28
C TYR A 49 21.14 2.53 8.59
N LEU A 50 21.77 3.61 9.06
CA LEU A 50 22.67 3.63 10.22
C LEU A 50 21.94 3.70 11.57
N PHE A 51 20.64 3.93 11.56
CA PHE A 51 19.81 4.10 12.76
C PHE A 51 18.97 2.85 13.04
N GLY A 52 18.52 2.72 14.29
CA GLY A 52 17.77 1.55 14.76
C GLY A 52 18.62 0.32 15.00
N LYS A 53 18.00 -0.68 15.65
CA LYS A 53 18.60 -1.95 16.01
C LYS A 53 17.89 -3.08 15.28
N ARG A 54 18.65 -4.11 14.92
CA ARG A 54 18.13 -5.29 14.21
C ARG A 54 17.96 -6.43 15.20
N THR A 55 16.92 -7.22 15.04
CA THR A 55 16.71 -8.42 15.85
C THR A 55 15.87 -9.43 15.07
N ASN A 56 15.87 -10.68 15.54
CA ASN A 56 15.04 -11.74 15.00
C ASN A 56 13.70 -11.78 15.74
N THR A 57 12.66 -12.19 15.02
CA THR A 57 11.38 -12.54 15.63
C THR A 57 11.49 -13.92 16.29
N SER A 58 10.68 -14.15 17.32
CA SER A 58 10.61 -15.41 18.07
C SER A 58 9.49 -16.34 17.58
N LEU A 59 8.83 -16.02 16.46
CA LEU A 59 7.75 -16.84 15.91
C LEU A 59 8.31 -18.04 15.17
N THR A 60 8.00 -19.24 15.66
CA THR A 60 8.37 -20.50 15.00
C THR A 60 7.37 -20.94 13.93
N SER A 61 6.14 -20.42 13.98
CA SER A 61 5.05 -20.79 13.07
C SER A 61 5.04 -20.01 11.76
N ASN A 62 5.85 -18.94 11.65
CA ASN A 62 5.87 -18.11 10.46
C ASN A 62 6.95 -18.58 9.48
N ASN A 63 6.52 -19.03 8.30
CA ASN A 63 7.42 -19.55 7.28
C ASN A 63 7.99 -18.45 6.37
N GLU A 64 7.32 -17.29 6.31
CA GLU A 64 7.70 -16.17 5.46
C GLU A 64 9.01 -15.53 5.94
N THR A 65 10.02 -15.54 5.07
CA THR A 65 11.39 -15.16 5.45
C THR A 65 11.49 -13.67 5.80
N GLN A 66 10.72 -12.80 5.13
CA GLN A 66 10.69 -11.35 5.35
C GLN A 66 10.12 -10.94 6.72
N TYR A 67 9.59 -11.89 7.49
CA TYR A 67 9.03 -11.68 8.81
C TYR A 67 9.86 -12.34 9.93
N LYS A 68 11.02 -12.91 9.60
CA LYS A 68 11.96 -13.48 10.57
C LYS A 68 12.84 -12.43 11.23
N THR A 69 12.94 -11.26 10.62
CA THR A 69 13.75 -10.13 11.06
C THR A 69 12.88 -8.89 11.23
N VAL A 70 13.34 -7.99 12.09
CA VAL A 70 12.72 -6.69 12.31
C VAL A 70 13.79 -5.65 12.65
N ARG A 71 13.58 -4.41 12.20
CA ARG A 71 14.31 -3.26 12.72
C ARG A 71 13.43 -2.49 13.70
N TYR A 72 13.97 -2.19 14.88
CA TYR A 72 13.28 -1.45 15.92
C TYR A 72 14.06 -0.21 16.37
N PHE A 73 13.32 0.76 16.91
CA PHE A 73 13.79 2.08 17.30
C PHE A 73 13.33 2.36 18.73
N PRO A 74 14.17 3.03 19.55
CA PRO A 74 13.83 3.33 20.94
C PRO A 74 12.64 4.29 21.04
N ALA A 75 12.03 4.35 22.21
CA ALA A 75 11.06 5.39 22.56
C ALA A 75 11.81 6.72 22.74
N ASP A 76 11.65 7.65 21.80
CA ASP A 76 12.32 8.94 21.80
C ASP A 76 11.55 9.98 20.94
N ASP A 77 12.03 11.22 21.00
CA ASP A 77 11.48 12.36 20.26
C ASP A 77 11.98 12.44 18.80
N ARG A 78 12.79 11.47 18.34
CA ARG A 78 13.32 11.44 16.97
C ARG A 78 12.31 10.80 16.05
N LYS A 79 12.31 11.18 14.78
CA LYS A 79 11.72 10.35 13.72
C LYS A 79 12.81 9.59 12.97
N TYR A 80 12.43 8.47 12.39
CA TYR A 80 13.32 7.59 11.64
C TYR A 80 12.73 7.35 10.25
N CYS A 81 13.44 7.80 9.20
CA CYS A 81 12.92 7.85 7.85
C CYS A 81 13.72 7.01 6.86
N TYR A 82 13.03 6.18 6.10
CA TYR A 82 13.58 5.45 4.96
C TYR A 82 13.37 6.26 3.69
N ASN A 83 14.46 6.57 2.97
CA ASN A 83 14.39 7.28 1.70
C ASN A 83 14.43 6.26 0.54
N LEU A 84 13.31 6.14 -0.16
CA LEU A 84 13.12 5.21 -1.27
C LEU A 84 13.29 5.98 -2.58
N ASN A 85 14.24 5.57 -3.41
CA ASN A 85 14.43 6.20 -4.72
C ASN A 85 13.25 5.87 -5.65
N VAL A 86 12.74 6.89 -6.33
CA VAL A 86 11.63 6.79 -7.28
C VAL A 86 11.89 7.64 -8.52
N THR A 87 11.15 7.37 -9.59
CA THR A 87 11.15 8.23 -10.77
C THR A 87 10.03 9.25 -10.66
N THR A 88 10.37 10.54 -10.67
CA THR A 88 9.39 11.63 -10.63
C THR A 88 8.42 11.53 -11.80
N GLY A 89 7.13 11.76 -11.54
CA GLY A 89 6.05 11.67 -12.52
C GLY A 89 5.44 10.28 -12.67
N LEU A 90 5.99 9.25 -12.01
CA LEU A 90 5.40 7.91 -11.99
C LEU A 90 4.59 7.67 -10.70
N ARG A 91 3.65 6.72 -10.78
CA ARG A 91 2.84 6.31 -9.63
C ARG A 91 3.42 5.07 -8.97
N TYR A 92 3.32 5.06 -7.65
CA TYR A 92 3.79 3.96 -6.83
C TYR A 92 2.77 3.57 -5.78
N LEU A 93 2.64 2.28 -5.52
CA LEU A 93 2.11 1.78 -4.26
C LEU A 93 3.28 1.59 -3.29
N VAL A 94 3.18 2.25 -2.15
CA VAL A 94 4.10 2.09 -1.01
C VAL A 94 3.38 1.27 0.04
N ARG A 95 4.00 0.18 0.49
CA ARG A 95 3.47 -0.71 1.52
C ARG A 95 4.48 -0.80 2.66
N ALA A 96 3.98 -0.70 3.89
CA ALA A 96 4.76 -0.96 5.09
C ALA A 96 4.05 -2.02 5.94
N THR A 97 4.81 -3.01 6.40
CA THR A 97 4.29 -4.11 7.21
C THR A 97 4.98 -4.19 8.55
N PHE A 98 4.18 -4.46 9.58
CA PHE A 98 4.57 -4.48 10.97
C PHE A 98 4.13 -5.81 11.60
N LEU A 99 5.06 -6.76 11.70
CA LEU A 99 4.88 -7.97 12.50
C LEU A 99 5.73 -7.89 13.76
N HIS A 100 5.07 -7.83 14.92
CA HIS A 100 5.77 -7.73 16.21
C HIS A 100 6.58 -9.00 16.50
N GLY A 101 6.08 -10.18 16.18
CA GLY A 101 6.84 -11.42 16.26
C GLY A 101 7.52 -11.72 17.60
N ASN A 102 7.01 -11.12 18.68
CA ASN A 102 7.57 -11.17 20.03
C ASN A 102 9.07 -10.83 20.10
N PHE A 103 9.54 -9.85 19.31
CA PHE A 103 10.98 -9.56 19.17
C PHE A 103 11.63 -8.98 20.45
N ASP A 104 10.87 -8.27 21.29
CA ASP A 104 11.34 -7.63 22.53
C ASP A 104 10.92 -8.37 23.79
N ARG A 105 10.14 -9.46 23.66
CA ARG A 105 9.56 -10.24 24.76
C ARG A 105 8.74 -9.41 25.74
N ASN A 106 8.18 -8.30 25.27
CA ASN A 106 7.35 -7.41 26.07
C ASN A 106 5.87 -7.76 25.90
N SER A 107 5.09 -7.58 26.97
CA SER A 107 3.64 -7.76 26.97
C SER A 107 2.87 -6.47 26.65
N VAL A 108 3.56 -5.32 26.60
CA VAL A 108 2.96 -4.03 26.23
C VAL A 108 3.17 -3.79 24.74
N TYR A 109 2.11 -3.92 23.97
CA TYR A 109 2.16 -3.69 22.53
C TYR A 109 2.26 -2.21 22.17
N PRO A 110 3.15 -1.84 21.22
CA PRO A 110 3.39 -0.45 20.89
C PRO A 110 2.29 0.14 20.00
N LYS A 111 2.19 1.47 20.06
CA LYS A 111 1.34 2.29 19.19
C LYS A 111 2.12 3.52 18.76
N PHE A 112 2.20 3.76 17.46
CA PHE A 112 2.98 4.86 16.91
C PHE A 112 2.46 5.30 15.54
N ASN A 113 2.87 6.48 15.12
CA ASN A 113 2.40 7.08 13.87
C ASN A 113 3.43 6.90 12.74
N LEU A 114 2.92 6.78 11.53
CA LEU A 114 3.66 6.68 10.29
C LEU A 114 3.36 7.90 9.41
N SER A 115 4.33 8.31 8.60
CA SER A 115 4.15 9.36 7.59
C SER A 115 4.85 9.01 6.29
N LEU A 116 4.32 9.55 5.19
CA LEU A 116 4.95 9.54 3.88
C LEU A 116 5.36 10.99 3.55
N GLY A 117 6.66 11.27 3.60
CA GLY A 117 7.19 12.63 3.59
C GLY A 117 6.70 13.43 4.79
N ALA A 118 6.21 14.63 4.55
CA ALA A 118 5.56 15.46 5.57
C ALA A 118 4.09 15.07 5.85
N THR A 119 3.52 14.16 5.06
CA THR A 119 2.09 13.81 5.14
C THR A 119 1.88 12.67 6.13
N TYR A 120 0.98 12.86 7.09
CA TYR A 120 0.56 11.78 7.98
C TYR A 120 -0.06 10.64 7.17
N TRP A 121 0.39 9.42 7.45
CA TRP A 121 -0.06 8.22 6.74
C TRP A 121 -1.06 7.46 7.61
N ASP A 122 -0.61 6.90 8.74
CA ASP A 122 -1.41 5.98 9.53
C ASP A 122 -0.95 5.91 11.00
N THR A 123 -1.79 5.38 11.89
CA THR A 123 -1.44 5.03 13.26
C THR A 123 -1.33 3.51 13.37
N ILE A 124 -0.11 3.02 13.51
CA ILE A 124 0.17 1.60 13.68
C ILE A 124 -0.20 1.21 15.10
N THR A 125 -1.18 0.30 15.23
CA THR A 125 -1.63 -0.23 16.52
C THR A 125 -1.44 -1.75 16.51
N ILE A 126 -0.55 -2.24 17.36
CA ILE A 126 -0.29 -3.67 17.50
C ILE A 126 -1.19 -4.24 18.61
N THR A 127 -1.90 -5.33 18.30
CA THR A 127 -2.83 -5.99 19.23
C THR A 127 -2.39 -7.39 19.63
N ASP A 128 -1.53 -8.02 18.82
CA ASP A 128 -0.98 -9.35 19.08
C ASP A 128 0.37 -9.52 18.37
N VAL A 129 1.07 -10.61 18.66
CA VAL A 129 2.43 -10.87 18.14
C VAL A 129 2.47 -11.61 16.80
N THR A 130 1.36 -12.16 16.35
CA THR A 130 1.26 -13.09 15.21
C THR A 130 0.66 -12.47 13.95
N THR A 131 -0.19 -11.46 14.10
CA THR A 131 -0.90 -10.81 13.00
C THR A 131 -0.06 -9.66 12.45
N PRO A 132 0.30 -9.68 11.15
CA PRO A 132 0.96 -8.54 10.53
C PRO A 132 -0.04 -7.40 10.35
N VAL A 133 0.35 -6.19 10.75
CA VAL A 133 -0.38 -4.95 10.41
C VAL A 133 0.23 -4.41 9.13
N THR A 134 -0.59 -4.28 8.08
CA THR A 134 -0.17 -3.80 6.76
C THR A 134 -0.92 -2.52 6.41
N THR A 135 -0.20 -1.52 5.93
CA THR A 135 -0.77 -0.26 5.44
C THR A 135 -0.19 0.06 4.07
N GLU A 136 -1.03 0.57 3.16
CA GLU A 136 -0.65 0.88 1.79
C GLU A 136 -1.11 2.29 1.39
N MET A 137 -0.31 2.92 0.54
CA MET A 137 -0.61 4.23 -0.01
C MET A 137 -0.19 4.29 -1.47
N VAL A 138 -1.07 4.82 -2.32
CA VAL A 138 -0.78 5.12 -3.72
C VAL A 138 -0.43 6.61 -3.83
N VAL A 139 0.67 6.90 -4.53
CA VAL A 139 1.23 8.25 -4.64
C VAL A 139 1.78 8.50 -6.03
N LEU A 140 1.55 9.71 -6.55
CA LEU A 140 2.32 10.27 -7.65
C LEU A 140 3.65 10.80 -7.09
N ALA A 141 4.78 10.28 -7.57
CA ALA A 141 6.09 10.77 -7.17
C ALA A 141 6.34 12.21 -7.68
N GLN A 142 6.33 13.19 -6.78
CA GLN A 142 6.61 14.60 -7.08
C GLN A 142 8.08 15.00 -6.83
N SER A 143 8.87 14.08 -6.27
CA SER A 143 10.30 14.21 -5.92
C SER A 143 11.04 12.94 -6.39
N PRO A 144 12.39 12.95 -6.54
CA PRO A 144 13.17 11.74 -6.85
C PRO A 144 13.22 10.69 -5.72
N PHE A 145 12.65 10.98 -4.55
CA PHE A 145 12.55 10.03 -3.44
C PHE A 145 11.21 10.16 -2.71
N LEU A 146 10.81 9.05 -2.07
CA LEU A 146 9.71 8.99 -1.10
C LEU A 146 10.27 8.64 0.28
N SER A 147 9.87 9.37 1.32
CA SER A 147 10.36 9.13 2.67
C SER A 147 9.29 8.43 3.53
N VAL A 148 9.53 7.18 3.93
CA VAL A 148 8.65 6.46 4.88
C VAL A 148 9.19 6.66 6.29
N CYS A 149 8.45 7.41 7.12
CA CYS A 149 8.94 7.93 8.39
C CYS A 149 8.14 7.41 9.58
N LEU A 150 8.81 6.70 10.49
CA LEU A 150 8.27 6.34 11.80
C LEU A 150 8.42 7.54 12.74
N LEU A 151 7.30 8.11 13.15
CA LEU A 151 7.27 9.35 13.94
C LEU A 151 7.66 9.10 15.41
N ALA A 152 8.06 10.16 16.11
CA ALA A 152 8.36 10.13 17.54
C ALA A 152 7.23 9.48 18.35
N SER A 153 7.61 8.68 19.35
CA SER A 153 6.65 7.98 20.22
C SER A 153 7.28 7.66 21.56
N SER A 154 6.45 7.64 22.60
CA SER A 154 6.80 7.13 23.93
C SER A 154 6.87 5.60 23.98
N SER A 155 6.51 4.90 22.90
CA SER A 155 6.65 3.45 22.75
C SER A 155 7.75 3.08 21.76
N VAL A 156 8.23 1.83 21.86
CA VAL A 156 9.16 1.26 20.88
C VAL A 156 8.47 1.23 19.52
N ARG A 157 9.21 1.61 18.48
CA ARG A 157 8.75 1.56 17.09
C ARG A 157 9.49 0.48 16.37
N PHE A 158 8.87 -0.12 15.38
CA PHE A 158 9.54 -1.14 14.58
C PHE A 158 8.94 -1.19 13.20
N ILE A 159 9.62 -1.87 12.28
CA ILE A 159 9.15 -2.13 10.92
C ILE A 159 9.76 -3.44 10.44
N SER A 160 8.94 -4.26 9.77
CA SER A 160 9.35 -5.57 9.26
C SER A 160 9.68 -5.48 7.78
N THR A 161 8.82 -4.85 6.98
CA THR A 161 9.06 -4.70 5.54
C THR A 161 8.66 -3.33 5.02
N ILE A 162 9.37 -2.89 3.96
CA ILE A 162 8.94 -1.79 3.09
C ILE A 162 8.95 -2.30 1.66
N GLU A 163 7.83 -2.16 0.98
CA GLU A 163 7.61 -2.61 -0.38
C GLU A 163 7.21 -1.41 -1.25
N LEU A 164 7.82 -1.30 -2.43
CA LEU A 164 7.49 -0.30 -3.43
C LEU A 164 7.11 -1.02 -4.73
N ARG A 165 5.96 -0.64 -5.30
CA ARG A 165 5.46 -1.18 -6.57
C ARG A 165 5.23 -0.03 -7.52
N GLN A 166 5.94 -0.03 -8.64
CA GLN A 166 5.72 0.95 -9.70
C GLN A 166 4.49 0.54 -10.53
N PHE A 167 3.56 1.46 -10.74
CA PHE A 167 2.46 1.28 -11.67
C PHE A 167 2.82 1.75 -13.08
N ILE A 168 2.08 1.26 -14.08
CA ILE A 168 2.24 1.63 -15.49
C ILE A 168 1.02 2.40 -16.00
N GLY A 169 1.23 3.24 -17.03
CA GLY A 169 0.14 3.92 -17.71
C GLY A 169 -0.70 4.85 -16.81
N SER A 170 -2.01 4.69 -16.91
CA SER A 170 -3.03 5.49 -16.20
C SER A 170 -3.59 4.81 -14.96
N MET A 171 -3.01 3.70 -14.49
CA MET A 171 -3.46 3.04 -13.26
C MET A 171 -3.47 4.03 -12.09
N TYR A 172 -4.60 4.09 -11.39
CA TYR A 172 -4.95 5.00 -10.30
C TYR A 172 -4.73 6.48 -10.64
N TYR A 173 -4.88 6.85 -11.91
CA TYR A 173 -4.87 8.25 -12.32
C TYR A 173 -6.04 8.99 -11.64
N SER A 174 -5.73 10.12 -11.03
CA SER A 174 -6.73 11.04 -10.51
C SER A 174 -6.29 12.46 -10.79
N GLU A 175 -7.23 13.33 -11.15
CA GLU A 175 -6.95 14.76 -11.36
C GLU A 175 -6.43 15.45 -10.08
N PHE A 176 -6.64 14.82 -8.92
CA PHE A 176 -6.27 15.32 -7.61
C PHE A 176 -4.98 14.70 -7.04
N GLU A 177 -4.29 13.81 -7.76
CA GLU A 177 -3.11 13.06 -7.27
C GLU A 177 -1.89 13.93 -6.91
N ARG A 178 -1.86 15.20 -7.35
CA ARG A 178 -0.84 16.18 -6.95
C ARG A 178 -1.14 16.84 -5.60
N GLN A 179 -2.39 16.77 -5.15
CA GLN A 179 -2.89 17.38 -3.92
C GLN A 179 -3.22 16.33 -2.85
N TYR A 180 -3.46 15.08 -3.25
CA TYR A 180 -3.88 14.01 -2.36
C TYR A 180 -3.10 12.71 -2.61
N LEU A 181 -2.81 12.00 -1.53
CA LEU A 181 -2.37 10.61 -1.53
C LEU A 181 -3.59 9.71 -1.41
N MET A 182 -3.55 8.52 -2.00
CA MET A 182 -4.63 7.55 -1.91
C MET A 182 -4.28 6.47 -0.89
N PHE A 183 -4.83 6.59 0.31
CA PHE A 183 -4.71 5.59 1.37
C PHE A 183 -5.60 4.38 1.07
N MET A 184 -5.03 3.17 1.04
CA MET A 184 -5.80 1.95 0.81
C MET A 184 -6.61 1.59 2.05
N VAL A 185 -7.94 1.53 1.91
CA VAL A 185 -8.86 1.16 2.99
C VAL A 185 -9.20 -0.33 2.92
N ALA A 186 -9.56 -0.82 1.73
CA ALA A 186 -9.89 -2.21 1.50
C ALA A 186 -9.59 -2.62 0.06
N ARG A 187 -9.13 -3.86 -0.13
CA ARG A 187 -8.98 -4.53 -1.44
C ARG A 187 -9.43 -5.97 -1.29
N ILE A 188 -10.62 -6.28 -1.80
CA ILE A 188 -11.32 -7.55 -1.51
C ILE A 188 -11.55 -8.36 -2.77
N ASN A 189 -11.21 -9.65 -2.71
CA ASN A 189 -11.62 -10.67 -3.66
C ASN A 189 -12.87 -11.41 -3.15
N PHE A 190 -14.01 -11.22 -3.81
CA PHE A 190 -15.27 -11.88 -3.48
C PHE A 190 -15.36 -13.26 -4.11
N GLY A 191 -15.93 -14.20 -3.36
CA GLY A 191 -16.06 -15.58 -3.82
C GLY A 191 -14.74 -16.34 -3.77
N ALA A 192 -13.73 -15.80 -3.08
CA ALA A 192 -12.43 -16.41 -2.95
C ALA A 192 -12.55 -17.87 -2.45
N LEU A 193 -11.77 -18.76 -3.09
CA LEU A 193 -11.80 -20.20 -2.85
C LEU A 193 -11.09 -20.62 -1.56
N SER A 194 -10.26 -19.74 -1.00
CA SER A 194 -9.56 -19.95 0.27
C SER A 194 -9.36 -18.60 0.98
N ASN A 195 -8.77 -18.65 2.18
CA ASN A 195 -8.39 -17.44 2.92
C ASN A 195 -7.03 -16.86 2.46
N ALA A 196 -6.31 -17.55 1.58
CA ALA A 196 -5.05 -17.04 1.05
C ALA A 196 -5.32 -15.84 0.13
N SER A 197 -4.51 -14.79 0.27
CA SER A 197 -4.60 -13.64 -0.62
C SER A 197 -4.09 -13.95 -2.02
N VAL A 198 -4.63 -13.26 -3.01
CA VAL A 198 -4.07 -13.26 -4.36
C VAL A 198 -3.12 -12.08 -4.46
N ARG A 199 -1.88 -12.32 -4.89
CA ARG A 199 -0.84 -11.31 -5.11
C ARG A 199 0.12 -11.80 -6.19
N TYR A 200 1.34 -11.28 -6.25
CA TYR A 200 2.36 -11.78 -7.17
C TYR A 200 2.55 -13.32 -7.07
N PRO A 201 2.71 -14.05 -8.20
CA PRO A 201 2.78 -13.57 -9.59
C PRO A 201 1.42 -13.44 -10.30
N ASP A 202 0.31 -13.78 -9.65
CA ASP A 202 -1.03 -13.68 -10.24
C ASP A 202 -1.44 -12.21 -10.48
N ASP A 203 -1.02 -11.31 -9.60
CA ASP A 203 -1.06 -9.84 -9.79
C ASP A 203 0.34 -9.32 -10.14
N PRO A 204 0.57 -8.87 -11.39
CA PRO A 204 1.85 -8.31 -11.82
C PRO A 204 2.30 -7.06 -11.05
N PHE A 205 1.39 -6.35 -10.41
CA PHE A 205 1.67 -5.16 -9.60
C PHE A 205 1.78 -5.49 -8.11
N ASP A 206 1.69 -6.78 -7.76
CA ASP A 206 1.79 -7.33 -6.41
C ASP A 206 0.88 -6.62 -5.39
N ARG A 207 -0.32 -6.22 -5.82
CA ARG A 207 -1.39 -5.82 -4.89
C ARG A 207 -1.86 -7.04 -4.11
N ILE A 208 -2.16 -6.87 -2.83
CA ILE A 208 -2.66 -7.95 -1.97
C ILE A 208 -4.18 -7.92 -1.98
N TRP A 209 -4.80 -8.88 -2.67
CA TRP A 209 -6.25 -9.05 -2.71
C TRP A 209 -6.68 -10.02 -1.62
N GLU A 210 -7.32 -9.49 -0.58
CA GLU A 210 -7.76 -10.27 0.57
C GLU A 210 -9.06 -11.02 0.26
N SER A 211 -9.16 -12.25 0.74
CA SER A 211 -10.39 -13.04 0.64
C SER A 211 -11.53 -12.35 1.40
N ASP A 212 -12.73 -12.37 0.82
CA ASP A 212 -13.99 -11.95 1.48
C ASP A 212 -14.30 -12.70 2.79
N SER A 213 -13.62 -13.82 3.01
CA SER A 213 -13.76 -14.67 4.20
C SER A 213 -12.64 -14.43 5.23
N SER A 214 -11.64 -13.63 4.88
CA SER A 214 -10.54 -13.28 5.78
C SER A 214 -10.94 -12.19 6.76
N ARG A 215 -10.32 -12.19 7.94
CA ARG A 215 -10.42 -11.09 8.91
C ARG A 215 -9.26 -10.14 8.66
N SER A 216 -9.57 -8.92 8.22
CA SER A 216 -8.58 -7.85 8.08
C SER A 216 -8.47 -7.06 9.38
N ALA A 217 -7.28 -6.53 9.66
CA ALA A 217 -7.09 -5.59 10.77
C ALA A 217 -7.75 -4.22 10.48
N ASN A 218 -7.89 -3.88 9.19
CA ASN A 218 -8.35 -2.56 8.75
C ASN A 218 -9.87 -2.48 8.56
N TYR A 219 -10.51 -3.58 8.15
CA TYR A 219 -11.94 -3.65 7.91
C TYR A 219 -12.52 -5.04 8.19
N GLN A 220 -13.84 -5.12 8.34
CA GLN A 220 -14.58 -6.38 8.44
C GLN A 220 -15.84 -6.33 7.59
N LEU A 221 -16.12 -7.41 6.86
CA LEU A 221 -17.40 -7.61 6.19
C LEU A 221 -18.42 -8.18 7.17
N VAL A 222 -19.53 -7.47 7.36
CA VAL A 222 -20.65 -7.86 8.23
C VAL A 222 -21.98 -7.73 7.48
N ASP A 223 -23.06 -8.23 8.09
CA ASP A 223 -24.44 -8.14 7.56
C ASP A 223 -24.62 -8.64 6.12
N VAL A 224 -24.01 -9.77 5.78
CA VAL A 224 -24.12 -10.39 4.45
C VAL A 224 -25.57 -10.80 4.18
N SER A 225 -26.14 -10.39 3.05
CA SER A 225 -27.53 -10.73 2.69
C SER A 225 -27.78 -12.24 2.57
N PRO A 226 -28.94 -12.75 3.02
CA PRO A 226 -29.33 -14.13 2.76
C PRO A 226 -29.41 -14.47 1.27
N GLY A 227 -29.00 -15.67 0.89
CA GLY A 227 -28.98 -16.11 -0.51
C GLY A 227 -27.72 -15.69 -1.28
N THR A 228 -26.72 -15.13 -0.59
CA THR A 228 -25.38 -14.90 -1.15
C THR A 228 -24.68 -16.25 -1.36
N GLN A 229 -24.23 -16.51 -2.59
CA GLN A 229 -23.51 -17.73 -2.96
C GLN A 229 -22.21 -17.41 -3.68
N LYS A 230 -21.17 -18.21 -3.44
CA LYS A 230 -19.90 -18.11 -4.15
C LYS A 230 -20.01 -18.83 -5.50
N VAL A 231 -19.50 -18.20 -6.54
CA VAL A 231 -19.37 -18.78 -7.89
C VAL A 231 -17.95 -18.60 -8.38
N ALA A 232 -17.49 -19.53 -9.23
CA ALA A 232 -16.15 -19.51 -9.75
C ALA A 232 -16.11 -20.09 -11.18
N THR A 233 -15.11 -19.71 -11.95
CA THR A 233 -14.87 -20.24 -13.29
C THR A 233 -13.39 -20.54 -13.50
N THR A 234 -13.09 -21.49 -14.39
CA THR A 234 -11.73 -21.78 -14.86
C THR A 234 -11.43 -21.12 -16.21
N LYS A 235 -12.43 -20.50 -16.84
CA LYS A 235 -12.27 -19.82 -18.13
C LYS A 235 -11.45 -18.53 -17.96
N PRO A 236 -10.66 -18.15 -18.97
CA PRO A 236 -9.90 -16.92 -18.91
C PRO A 236 -10.85 -15.71 -18.91
N VAL A 237 -10.58 -14.75 -18.02
CA VAL A 237 -11.29 -13.47 -17.94
C VAL A 237 -10.39 -12.38 -18.49
N TYR A 238 -10.88 -11.58 -19.43
CA TYR A 238 -10.13 -10.48 -20.02
C TYR A 238 -10.14 -9.26 -19.08
N VAL A 239 -8.95 -8.87 -18.62
CA VAL A 239 -8.75 -7.84 -17.57
C VAL A 239 -7.84 -6.69 -18.00
N SER A 240 -7.47 -6.58 -19.29
CA SER A 240 -6.61 -5.49 -19.77
C SER A 240 -7.44 -4.22 -20.00
N TRP A 241 -7.82 -3.59 -18.88
CA TRP A 241 -8.56 -2.34 -18.81
C TRP A 241 -8.18 -1.59 -17.52
N ASP A 242 -7.96 -0.27 -17.63
CA ASP A 242 -7.63 0.69 -16.57
C ASP A 242 -6.75 0.15 -15.43
N GLU A 243 -7.34 -0.39 -14.36
CA GLU A 243 -6.62 -0.83 -13.15
C GLU A 243 -6.13 -2.27 -13.19
N GLU A 244 -6.41 -2.99 -14.28
CA GLU A 244 -5.92 -4.34 -14.57
C GLU A 244 -5.93 -5.30 -13.36
N PRO A 245 -7.09 -5.53 -12.70
CA PRO A 245 -7.18 -6.51 -11.61
C PRO A 245 -6.73 -7.89 -12.10
N PRO A 246 -6.12 -8.72 -11.24
CA PRO A 246 -5.61 -10.01 -11.68
C PRO A 246 -6.75 -10.93 -12.13
N MET A 247 -6.52 -11.66 -13.22
CA MET A 247 -7.51 -12.59 -13.79
C MET A 247 -8.06 -13.56 -12.75
N LYS A 248 -7.20 -14.02 -11.83
CA LYS A 248 -7.56 -14.98 -10.77
C LYS A 248 -8.59 -14.42 -9.78
N VAL A 249 -8.55 -13.11 -9.52
CA VAL A 249 -9.59 -12.42 -8.72
C VAL A 249 -10.88 -12.32 -9.51
N MET A 250 -10.79 -12.00 -10.81
CA MET A 250 -11.96 -11.89 -11.67
C MET A 250 -12.61 -13.25 -12.02
N GLN A 251 -11.95 -14.37 -11.74
CA GLN A 251 -12.47 -15.73 -11.89
C GLN A 251 -13.38 -16.19 -10.74
N THR A 252 -13.44 -15.43 -9.66
CA THR A 252 -14.34 -15.68 -8.51
C THR A 252 -15.31 -14.53 -8.35
N ALA A 253 -16.50 -14.85 -7.82
CA ALA A 253 -17.49 -13.85 -7.45
C ALA A 253 -18.46 -14.36 -6.39
N VAL A 254 -19.24 -13.43 -5.85
CA VAL A 254 -20.46 -13.74 -5.09
C VAL A 254 -21.69 -13.28 -5.87
N VAL A 255 -22.77 -14.05 -5.80
CA VAL A 255 -24.07 -13.75 -6.41
C VAL A 255 -25.17 -13.68 -5.36
N GLY A 256 -26.10 -12.74 -5.52
CA GLY A 256 -27.27 -12.59 -4.65
C GLY A 256 -28.51 -13.27 -5.24
N ASN A 257 -28.72 -14.56 -4.98
CA ASN A 257 -29.79 -15.34 -5.64
C ASN A 257 -31.22 -14.89 -5.27
N ASN A 258 -31.38 -14.18 -4.16
CA ASN A 258 -32.66 -13.61 -3.74
C ASN A 258 -32.91 -12.21 -4.33
N GLY A 259 -32.21 -11.86 -5.42
CA GLY A 259 -32.32 -10.57 -6.10
C GLY A 259 -31.70 -9.39 -5.35
N THR A 260 -31.04 -9.63 -4.22
CA THR A 260 -30.29 -8.61 -3.48
C THR A 260 -28.95 -9.19 -3.08
N LEU A 261 -27.91 -8.37 -3.19
CA LEU A 261 -26.59 -8.62 -2.62
C LEU A 261 -26.23 -7.41 -1.78
N SER A 262 -26.02 -7.60 -0.47
CA SER A 262 -25.60 -6.52 0.41
C SER A 262 -24.52 -6.95 1.38
N TYR A 263 -23.57 -6.04 1.61
CA TYR A 263 -22.53 -6.13 2.62
C TYR A 263 -22.52 -4.83 3.42
N THR A 264 -22.22 -4.93 4.71
CA THR A 264 -21.81 -3.76 5.50
C THR A 264 -20.32 -3.89 5.75
N ILE A 265 -19.56 -2.85 5.40
CA ILE A 265 -18.13 -2.79 5.70
C ILE A 265 -17.99 -2.03 7.03
N TYR A 266 -17.46 -2.70 8.04
CA TYR A 266 -17.04 -2.07 9.29
C TYR A 266 -15.58 -1.61 9.17
N LEU A 267 -15.31 -0.34 9.43
CA LEU A 267 -14.00 0.29 9.25
C LEU A 267 -13.34 0.55 10.61
N ALA A 268 -12.34 -0.25 10.99
CA ALA A 268 -11.89 -0.34 12.38
C ALA A 268 -11.29 0.97 12.96
N ASN A 269 -10.67 1.82 12.13
CA ASN A 269 -9.84 2.93 12.60
C ASN A 269 -10.17 4.31 12.03
N ASN A 270 -11.38 4.51 11.49
CA ASN A 270 -11.60 5.67 10.63
C ASN A 270 -12.90 6.42 10.88
N ASN A 271 -12.79 7.60 11.49
CA ASN A 271 -13.84 8.63 11.48
C ASN A 271 -13.83 9.34 10.12
N PHE A 272 -14.51 8.80 9.13
CA PHE A 272 -14.60 9.44 7.81
C PHE A 272 -15.86 10.29 7.69
N GLN A 273 -15.72 11.49 7.14
CA GLN A 273 -16.87 12.31 6.79
C GLN A 273 -17.04 12.50 5.28
N ARG A 274 -15.98 12.59 4.45
CA ARG A 274 -16.05 12.74 2.96
C ARG A 274 -14.72 12.34 2.28
N HIS A 275 -14.70 12.27 0.94
CA HIS A 275 -13.52 12.12 0.05
C HIS A 275 -12.85 10.74 -0.01
N ALA A 276 -13.59 9.75 -0.48
CA ALA A 276 -13.03 8.46 -0.90
C ALA A 276 -13.40 8.13 -2.36
N SER A 277 -12.77 7.09 -2.89
CA SER A 277 -13.13 6.48 -4.17
C SER A 277 -13.29 4.98 -4.01
N ALA A 278 -14.30 4.40 -4.66
CA ALA A 278 -14.50 2.96 -4.75
C ALA A 278 -14.39 2.50 -6.20
N TYR A 279 -13.58 1.48 -6.43
CA TYR A 279 -13.41 0.79 -7.70
C TYR A 279 -14.12 -0.54 -7.56
N LEU A 280 -15.18 -0.75 -8.33
CA LEU A 280 -15.88 -2.03 -8.33
C LEU A 280 -15.46 -2.83 -9.55
N TYR A 281 -15.29 -4.12 -9.38
CA TYR A 281 -14.91 -5.00 -10.47
C TYR A 281 -15.98 -6.06 -10.68
N PHE A 282 -16.51 -6.11 -11.89
CA PHE A 282 -17.52 -7.06 -12.33
C PHE A 282 -17.05 -7.83 -13.55
N ALA A 283 -17.37 -9.12 -13.60
CA ALA A 283 -17.28 -9.93 -14.80
C ALA A 283 -18.40 -10.97 -14.76
N GLU A 284 -19.13 -11.12 -15.86
CA GLU A 284 -20.10 -12.22 -15.97
C GLU A 284 -19.33 -13.51 -16.22
N ILE A 285 -19.29 -14.36 -15.19
CA ILE A 285 -18.54 -15.61 -15.17
C ILE A 285 -19.43 -16.85 -15.19
N GLU A 286 -20.73 -16.70 -14.99
CA GLU A 286 -21.70 -17.78 -15.17
C GLU A 286 -22.10 -17.89 -16.65
N ASP A 287 -22.26 -19.12 -17.16
CA ASP A 287 -22.80 -19.33 -18.51
C ASP A 287 -24.33 -19.18 -18.47
N LEU A 288 -24.80 -17.95 -18.63
CA LEU A 288 -26.22 -17.62 -18.69
C LEU A 288 -26.85 -18.14 -20.00
N ASN A 289 -28.11 -18.56 -19.92
CA ASN A 289 -28.90 -18.89 -21.10
C ASN A 289 -29.17 -17.64 -21.96
N PRO A 290 -29.44 -17.74 -23.26
CA PRO A 290 -29.67 -16.56 -24.12
C PRO A 290 -30.82 -15.65 -23.69
N ASN A 291 -31.79 -16.18 -22.93
CA ASN A 291 -32.93 -15.45 -22.38
C ASN A 291 -32.69 -14.96 -20.94
N GLU A 292 -31.54 -15.27 -20.36
CA GLU A 292 -31.18 -14.84 -19.02
C GLU A 292 -30.32 -13.58 -19.07
N THR A 293 -30.62 -12.66 -18.17
CA THR A 293 -29.95 -11.36 -18.07
C THR A 293 -29.57 -11.10 -16.63
N ARG A 294 -28.45 -10.40 -16.44
CA ARG A 294 -28.04 -9.91 -15.12
C ARG A 294 -27.95 -8.38 -15.14
N GLN A 295 -28.97 -7.76 -14.60
CA GLN A 295 -29.09 -6.32 -14.49
C GLN A 295 -29.47 -5.92 -13.06
N PHE A 296 -28.66 -5.08 -12.44
CA PHE A 296 -28.88 -4.64 -11.07
C PHE A 296 -28.46 -3.20 -10.87
N GLY A 297 -29.10 -2.53 -9.92
CA GLY A 297 -28.69 -1.24 -9.45
C GLY A 297 -27.56 -1.37 -8.44
N ALA A 298 -26.44 -0.68 -8.69
CA ALA A 298 -25.37 -0.51 -7.71
C ALA A 298 -25.60 0.77 -6.92
N ARG A 299 -25.67 0.65 -5.59
CA ARG A 299 -25.85 1.79 -4.69
C ARG A 299 -24.76 1.82 -3.63
N PHE A 300 -23.87 2.80 -3.73
CA PHE A 300 -23.02 3.22 -2.63
C PHE A 300 -23.75 4.23 -1.74
N PRO A 301 -23.57 4.16 -0.42
CA PRO A 301 -24.13 5.13 0.49
C PRO A 301 -23.29 6.41 0.35
N TRP A 302 -23.90 7.43 -0.26
CA TRP A 302 -23.45 8.84 -0.24
C TRP A 302 -22.30 9.20 -1.19
N GLY A 303 -22.62 9.33 -2.48
CA GLY A 303 -22.02 10.33 -3.38
C GLY A 303 -23.01 11.48 -3.63
N PRO A 304 -22.60 12.59 -4.28
CA PRO A 304 -23.48 13.71 -4.62
C PRO A 304 -24.68 13.31 -5.50
N THR A 305 -24.56 12.17 -6.15
CA THR A 305 -25.61 11.52 -6.94
C THR A 305 -26.20 10.37 -6.12
N HIS A 306 -27.42 10.54 -5.60
CA HIS A 306 -28.25 9.46 -5.06
C HIS A 306 -28.66 8.40 -6.12
N LEU A 307 -27.91 8.31 -7.23
CA LEU A 307 -28.20 7.52 -8.40
C LEU A 307 -27.80 6.07 -8.16
N GLU A 308 -28.80 5.20 -8.16
CA GLU A 308 -28.62 3.77 -8.35
C GLU A 308 -28.09 3.60 -9.79
N VAL A 309 -26.81 3.23 -9.93
CA VAL A 309 -26.19 3.07 -11.25
C VAL A 309 -26.68 1.74 -11.82
N PRO A 310 -27.42 1.72 -12.94
CA PRO A 310 -27.80 0.47 -13.57
C PRO A 310 -26.55 -0.20 -14.12
N VAL A 311 -26.34 -1.45 -13.73
CA VAL A 311 -25.23 -2.30 -14.19
C VAL A 311 -25.82 -3.48 -14.94
N ASN A 312 -25.48 -3.57 -16.23
CA ASN A 312 -25.67 -4.76 -17.06
C ASN A 312 -24.28 -5.29 -17.42
N VAL A 313 -23.76 -6.25 -16.65
CA VAL A 313 -22.34 -6.65 -16.71
C VAL A 313 -21.92 -7.06 -18.13
N MET A 314 -22.75 -7.84 -18.83
CA MET A 314 -22.43 -8.30 -20.19
C MET A 314 -22.46 -7.16 -21.20
N GLU A 315 -23.41 -6.23 -21.09
CA GLU A 315 -23.50 -5.09 -22.01
C GLU A 315 -22.37 -4.09 -21.76
N ASN A 316 -22.13 -3.74 -20.49
CA ASN A 316 -21.10 -2.81 -20.08
C ASN A 316 -19.68 -3.33 -20.37
N ALA A 317 -19.41 -4.63 -20.15
CA ALA A 317 -18.12 -5.26 -20.45
C ALA A 317 -17.95 -5.63 -21.94
N GLY A 318 -19.01 -5.49 -22.75
CA GLY A 318 -19.04 -5.93 -24.15
C GLY A 318 -18.98 -7.46 -24.32
N GLY A 319 -19.40 -8.25 -23.32
CA GLY A 319 -19.52 -9.70 -23.40
C GLY A 319 -19.25 -10.41 -22.07
N LYS A 320 -19.35 -11.74 -22.08
CA LYS A 320 -18.99 -12.60 -20.95
C LYS A 320 -17.47 -12.72 -20.77
N TYR A 321 -17.03 -13.03 -19.56
CA TYR A 321 -15.61 -13.16 -19.20
C TYR A 321 -14.78 -11.92 -19.56
N ARG A 322 -15.38 -10.74 -19.40
CA ARG A 322 -14.73 -9.45 -19.61
C ARG A 322 -14.95 -8.58 -18.38
N LEU A 323 -13.93 -7.82 -18.03
CA LEU A 323 -13.98 -6.86 -16.94
C LEU A 323 -14.90 -5.68 -17.30
N TYR A 324 -15.77 -5.34 -16.36
CA TYR A 324 -16.40 -4.03 -16.26
C TYR A 324 -16.02 -3.40 -14.93
N GLU A 325 -15.55 -2.15 -14.99
CA GLU A 325 -14.96 -1.46 -13.85
C GLU A 325 -15.57 -0.06 -13.67
N PRO A 326 -16.72 0.06 -12.98
CA PRO A 326 -17.23 1.38 -12.60
C PRO A 326 -16.49 1.92 -11.38
N VAL A 327 -16.03 3.17 -11.50
CA VAL A 327 -15.37 3.90 -10.43
C VAL A 327 -16.30 4.99 -9.88
N PHE A 328 -16.42 5.03 -8.54
CA PHE A 328 -17.20 6.02 -7.81
C PHE A 328 -16.25 6.96 -7.09
N PHE A 329 -16.31 8.25 -7.40
CA PHE A 329 -15.50 9.29 -6.77
C PHE A 329 -16.31 10.07 -5.72
N ASP A 330 -15.58 10.69 -4.79
CA ASP A 330 -16.12 11.54 -3.71
C ASP A 330 -17.25 10.87 -2.91
N ILE A 331 -17.05 9.60 -2.57
CA ILE A 331 -17.97 8.85 -1.70
C ILE A 331 -17.67 9.11 -0.22
N SER A 332 -18.70 9.01 0.61
CA SER A 332 -18.54 8.97 2.07
C SER A 332 -18.48 7.54 2.58
N LEU A 333 -17.58 7.29 3.53
CA LEU A 333 -17.36 5.98 4.14
C LEU A 333 -17.70 6.01 5.63
N PRO A 334 -18.97 6.10 6.04
CA PRO A 334 -19.30 6.01 7.46
C PRO A 334 -18.74 4.71 8.08
N LEU A 335 -18.54 4.71 9.40
CA LEU A 335 -17.97 3.57 10.15
C LEU A 335 -18.56 2.21 9.73
N LEU A 336 -19.87 2.19 9.52
CA LEU A 336 -20.61 1.11 8.88
C LEU A 336 -21.03 1.59 7.49
N THR A 337 -20.34 1.12 6.45
CA THR A 337 -20.61 1.48 5.05
C THR A 337 -21.43 0.37 4.39
N PRO A 338 -22.76 0.54 4.22
CA PRO A 338 -23.60 -0.46 3.55
C PRO A 338 -23.45 -0.40 2.03
N LEU A 339 -22.87 -1.43 1.44
CA LEU A 339 -22.85 -1.66 0.00
C LEU A 339 -24.08 -2.49 -0.40
N LYS A 340 -24.90 -1.99 -1.32
CA LYS A 340 -26.14 -2.67 -1.74
C LYS A 340 -26.24 -2.75 -3.26
N PHE A 341 -26.54 -3.94 -3.75
CA PHE A 341 -26.88 -4.22 -5.12
C PHE A 341 -28.25 -4.86 -5.18
N ARG A 342 -29.11 -4.38 -6.08
CA ARG A 342 -30.49 -4.84 -6.17
C ARG A 342 -30.85 -5.17 -7.62
N GLN A 343 -31.37 -6.36 -7.83
CA GLN A 343 -31.88 -6.82 -9.11
C GLN A 343 -32.94 -5.85 -9.65
N THR A 344 -32.85 -5.54 -10.94
CA THR A 344 -33.86 -4.76 -11.66
C THR A 344 -35.00 -5.67 -12.14
N ASN A 345 -36.16 -5.09 -12.46
CA ASN A 345 -37.33 -5.85 -12.90
C ASN A 345 -37.09 -6.63 -14.21
N ASP A 346 -36.19 -6.13 -15.07
CA ASP A 346 -35.88 -6.72 -16.38
C ASP A 346 -34.74 -7.77 -16.31
N SER A 347 -34.25 -8.05 -15.10
CA SER A 347 -33.20 -9.03 -14.86
C SER A 347 -33.79 -10.38 -14.47
N SER A 348 -33.27 -11.47 -15.03
CA SER A 348 -33.63 -12.82 -14.59
C SER A 348 -32.68 -13.38 -13.51
N ARG A 349 -31.48 -12.81 -13.38
CA ARG A 349 -30.46 -13.20 -12.40
C ARG A 349 -30.21 -12.09 -11.38
N GLY A 350 -29.82 -12.47 -10.17
CA GLY A 350 -29.49 -11.53 -9.10
C GLY A 350 -28.13 -10.83 -9.32
N PRO A 351 -27.74 -9.88 -8.46
CA PRO A 351 -26.47 -9.17 -8.61
C PRO A 351 -25.24 -10.10 -8.51
N ILE A 352 -24.13 -9.71 -9.13
CA ILE A 352 -22.82 -10.37 -9.04
C ILE A 352 -21.77 -9.34 -8.61
N LEU A 353 -20.76 -9.77 -7.85
CA LEU A 353 -19.62 -8.94 -7.46
C LEU A 353 -18.35 -9.80 -7.41
N ASN A 354 -17.31 -9.42 -8.17
CA ASN A 354 -16.05 -10.16 -8.22
C ASN A 354 -15.03 -9.58 -7.25
N ALA A 355 -14.87 -8.25 -7.25
CA ALA A 355 -13.91 -7.59 -6.36
C ALA A 355 -14.28 -6.12 -6.14
N PHE A 356 -13.67 -5.50 -5.13
CA PHE A 356 -13.60 -4.04 -5.07
C PHE A 356 -12.32 -3.55 -4.40
N GLU A 357 -12.01 -2.28 -4.65
CA GLU A 357 -11.04 -1.49 -3.90
C GLU A 357 -11.68 -0.21 -3.37
N ILE A 358 -11.25 0.22 -2.18
CA ILE A 358 -11.65 1.49 -1.59
C ILE A 358 -10.38 2.25 -1.20
N PHE A 359 -10.27 3.47 -1.71
CA PHE A 359 -9.20 4.40 -1.35
C PHE A 359 -9.79 5.64 -0.69
N LYS A 360 -9.07 6.17 0.29
CA LYS A 360 -9.35 7.46 0.90
C LYS A 360 -8.33 8.48 0.41
N TYR A 361 -8.78 9.68 0.11
CA TYR A 361 -7.90 10.80 -0.21
C TYR A 361 -7.35 11.44 1.08
N ASN A 362 -6.03 11.43 1.23
CA ASN A 362 -5.30 12.14 2.28
C ASN A 362 -4.65 13.37 1.67
N LEU A 363 -5.01 14.56 2.15
CA LEU A 363 -4.42 15.81 1.67
C LEU A 363 -2.91 15.81 1.93
N ILE A 364 -2.13 16.14 0.89
CA ILE A 364 -0.68 16.24 0.98
C ILE A 364 -0.31 17.43 1.85
N ASN A 365 0.50 17.17 2.87
CA ASN A 365 1.31 18.19 3.50
C ASN A 365 2.60 18.33 2.70
N PHE A 366 2.81 19.49 2.10
CA PHE A 366 4.01 19.79 1.30
C PHE A 366 5.26 19.99 2.16
N GLY A 367 5.12 20.06 3.49
CA GLY A 367 6.24 20.21 4.41
C GLY A 367 6.87 21.59 4.37
N SER A 368 8.15 21.64 4.69
CA SER A 368 8.94 22.85 4.76
C SER A 368 9.37 23.35 3.38
N LEU A 369 9.31 24.67 3.21
CA LEU A 369 9.87 25.36 2.05
C LEU A 369 11.40 25.24 1.96
N ASP A 370 12.06 24.90 3.07
CA ASP A 370 13.52 24.78 3.16
C ASP A 370 13.99 23.32 3.03
N SER A 371 13.09 22.38 2.75
CA SER A 371 13.38 20.93 2.63
C SER A 371 14.52 20.63 1.65
N THR A 372 14.46 21.18 0.43
CA THR A 372 15.52 20.98 -0.59
C THR A 372 16.89 21.50 -0.15
N ALA A 373 16.93 22.63 0.56
CA ALA A 373 18.17 23.18 1.11
C ALA A 373 18.73 22.26 2.21
N MET A 374 17.86 21.71 3.07
CA MET A 374 18.24 20.77 4.11
C MET A 374 18.70 19.43 3.55
N ASP A 375 18.04 18.89 2.53
CA ASP A 375 18.47 17.67 1.84
C ASP A 375 19.91 17.84 1.30
N SER A 376 20.17 18.99 0.69
CA SER A 376 21.51 19.34 0.20
C SER A 376 22.52 19.45 1.34
N LEU A 377 22.15 20.05 2.47
CA LEU A 377 23.01 20.18 3.65
C LEU A 377 23.37 18.83 4.27
N VAL A 378 22.38 17.96 4.50
CA VAL A 378 22.63 16.65 5.13
C VAL A 378 23.38 15.69 4.22
N SER A 379 23.27 15.86 2.88
CA SER A 379 24.03 15.06 1.91
C SER A 379 25.55 15.21 2.02
N ILE A 380 26.03 16.30 2.63
CA ILE A 380 27.46 16.55 2.91
C ILE A 380 27.96 15.65 4.06
N TYR A 381 27.05 15.18 4.91
CA TYR A 381 27.35 14.42 6.12
C TYR A 381 26.71 13.02 6.11
N PRO A 382 26.89 12.20 5.04
CA PRO A 382 26.14 10.95 4.87
C PRO A 382 26.45 9.90 5.95
N GLN A 383 27.62 10.00 6.59
CA GLN A 383 28.06 9.08 7.64
C GLN A 383 27.65 9.53 9.06
N LYS A 384 26.93 10.65 9.20
CA LYS A 384 26.51 11.16 10.50
C LYS A 384 25.07 10.78 10.78
N GLU A 385 24.83 10.14 11.93
CA GLU A 385 23.50 9.68 12.34
C GLU A 385 22.47 10.83 12.41
N TRP A 386 22.87 12.02 12.90
CA TRP A 386 21.97 13.19 12.97
C TRP A 386 21.52 13.70 11.59
N ALA A 387 22.30 13.43 10.54
CA ALA A 387 22.01 13.79 9.16
C ALA A 387 21.09 12.75 8.48
N GLN A 388 20.83 11.62 9.15
CA GLN A 388 20.00 10.51 8.66
C GLN A 388 18.60 10.47 9.30
N GLU A 389 18.19 11.51 10.06
CA GLU A 389 16.80 11.60 10.57
C GLU A 389 15.79 11.59 9.40
N GLY A 390 16.15 12.17 8.26
CA GLY A 390 15.45 12.04 6.97
C GLY A 390 14.03 12.60 6.94
N GLY A 391 13.37 12.49 5.78
CA GLY A 391 12.07 13.12 5.55
C GLY A 391 12.11 14.65 5.63
N ASP A 392 10.96 15.28 5.78
CA ASP A 392 10.87 16.74 5.83
C ASP A 392 11.50 17.31 7.12
N PRO A 393 12.29 18.40 7.11
CA PRO A 393 12.97 18.87 8.32
C PRO A 393 12.06 19.40 9.44
N CYS A 394 10.81 19.75 9.13
CA CYS A 394 9.88 20.39 10.07
C CYS A 394 8.63 19.55 10.38
N SER A 395 8.16 18.77 9.41
CA SER A 395 6.86 18.10 9.45
C SER A 395 6.97 16.57 9.35
N PRO A 396 5.99 15.82 9.86
CA PRO A 396 5.01 16.24 10.88
C PRO A 396 5.66 16.60 12.23
N ILE A 397 6.89 16.14 12.44
CA ILE A 397 7.71 16.40 13.63
C ILE A 397 9.06 16.93 13.14
N PRO A 398 9.56 18.06 13.69
CA PRO A 398 10.87 18.59 13.30
C PRO A 398 12.00 17.63 13.61
N TRP A 399 13.11 17.72 12.87
CA TRP A 399 14.35 17.06 13.27
C TRP A 399 14.81 17.55 14.64
N THR A 400 15.48 16.69 15.40
CA THR A 400 15.85 17.02 16.79
C THR A 400 16.77 18.23 16.95
N TRP A 401 17.44 18.60 15.86
CA TRP A 401 18.36 19.72 15.79
C TRP A 401 17.84 20.87 14.92
N VAL A 402 16.56 20.87 14.53
CA VAL A 402 15.92 21.90 13.73
C VAL A 402 14.75 22.48 14.51
N GLN A 403 14.61 23.81 14.49
CA GLN A 403 13.40 24.50 14.93
C GLN A 403 12.79 25.23 13.75
N CYS A 404 11.48 25.09 13.63
CA CYS A 404 10.71 25.70 12.56
C CYS A 404 9.65 26.64 13.16
N ASN A 405 9.19 27.59 12.35
CA ASN A 405 8.03 28.40 12.70
C ASN A 405 6.73 27.57 12.66
N SER A 406 5.62 28.20 13.06
CA SER A 406 4.30 27.56 13.16
C SER A 406 3.42 27.71 11.91
N ASP A 407 4.00 28.08 10.77
CA ASP A 407 3.25 28.25 9.52
C ASP A 407 2.82 26.89 8.96
N SER A 408 1.78 26.88 8.11
CA SER A 408 1.28 25.65 7.46
C SER A 408 2.32 25.00 6.54
N GLN A 409 3.13 25.81 5.85
CA GLN A 409 4.37 25.38 5.20
C GLN A 409 5.54 26.02 5.96
N PRO A 410 6.10 25.30 6.95
CA PRO A 410 7.02 25.89 7.90
C PRO A 410 8.37 26.25 7.28
N ARG A 411 8.98 27.32 7.81
CA ARG A 411 10.37 27.69 7.56
C ARG A 411 11.24 27.38 8.76
N ILE A 412 12.49 27.06 8.48
CA ILE A 412 13.49 26.80 9.51
C ILE A 412 13.99 28.14 10.05
N ILE A 413 13.97 28.26 11.37
CA ILE A 413 14.37 29.49 12.09
C ILE A 413 15.64 29.28 12.93
N SER A 414 15.90 28.07 13.41
CA SER A 414 17.09 27.79 14.23
C SER A 414 17.61 26.39 13.96
N LEU A 415 18.94 26.24 13.90
CA LEU A 415 19.63 24.97 13.80
C LEU A 415 20.48 24.77 15.05
N LYS A 416 20.43 23.59 15.67
CA LYS A 416 21.24 23.26 16.84
C LYS A 416 22.46 22.45 16.40
N LEU A 417 23.51 23.14 15.97
CA LEU A 417 24.73 22.51 15.44
C LEU A 417 25.77 22.17 16.51
N SER A 418 25.61 22.69 17.73
CA SER A 418 26.49 22.38 18.86
C SER A 418 26.56 20.88 19.13
N GLY A 419 27.78 20.36 19.35
CA GLY A 419 28.02 18.94 19.62
C GLY A 419 27.89 17.99 18.42
N LYS A 420 27.69 18.50 17.20
CA LYS A 420 27.55 17.67 15.98
C LYS A 420 28.88 17.32 15.28
N ASN A 421 30.02 17.75 15.85
CA ASN A 421 31.38 17.54 15.32
C ASN A 421 31.51 17.88 13.82
N LEU A 422 30.97 19.04 13.44
CA LEU A 422 31.14 19.60 12.10
C LEU A 422 32.58 20.11 11.96
N THR A 423 33.22 19.84 10.82
CA THR A 423 34.59 20.28 10.51
C THR A 423 34.63 20.89 9.13
N GLY A 424 35.45 21.93 8.94
CA GLY A 424 35.62 22.61 7.65
C GLY A 424 34.83 23.91 7.54
N ASN A 425 34.61 24.35 6.31
CA ASN A 425 33.94 25.61 6.02
C ASN A 425 32.44 25.52 6.29
N ILE A 426 31.83 26.65 6.64
CA ILE A 426 30.37 26.78 6.76
C ILE A 426 29.75 26.44 5.40
N PRO A 427 28.84 25.44 5.32
CA PRO A 427 28.21 25.05 4.06
C PRO A 427 27.42 26.21 3.47
N GLN A 428 27.62 26.49 2.18
CA GLN A 428 26.88 27.53 1.46
C GLN A 428 25.37 27.24 1.42
N GLN A 429 24.96 25.98 1.56
CA GLN A 429 23.56 25.57 1.62
C GLN A 429 22.79 26.27 2.75
N LEU A 430 23.45 26.66 3.84
CA LEU A 430 22.83 27.43 4.92
C LEU A 430 22.33 28.81 4.46
N THR A 431 22.94 29.41 3.42
CA THR A 431 22.46 30.69 2.87
C THR A 431 21.15 30.55 2.10
N ASN A 432 20.76 29.32 1.73
CA ASN A 432 19.50 29.04 1.04
C ASN A 432 18.32 28.87 2.03
N ILE A 433 18.58 28.87 3.34
CA ILE A 433 17.56 28.78 4.39
C ILE A 433 17.19 30.21 4.80
N SER A 434 16.28 30.84 4.06
CA SER A 434 16.01 32.28 4.20
C SER A 434 15.39 32.69 5.54
N GLY A 435 14.76 31.75 6.24
CA GLY A 435 14.13 32.00 7.55
C GLY A 435 15.09 31.88 8.74
N LEU A 436 16.33 31.46 8.51
CA LEU A 436 17.28 31.12 9.55
C LEU A 436 17.75 32.36 10.32
N VAL A 437 17.55 32.36 11.63
CA VAL A 437 17.96 33.46 12.53
C VAL A 437 19.01 33.03 13.56
N GLU A 438 19.19 31.73 13.79
CA GLU A 438 20.09 31.18 14.83
C GLU A 438 20.76 29.86 14.40
N LEU A 439 22.01 29.63 14.84
CA LEU A 439 22.86 28.46 14.55
C LEU A 439 23.50 27.86 15.81
#